data_AF-A0A7U4QJQ6-F1
#
_entry.id   AF-A0A7U4QJQ6-F1
#
_cell.length_a   1.000
_cell.length_b   1.000
_cell.length_c   1.000
_cell.angle_alpha   90.00
_cell.angle_beta   90.00
_cell.angle_gamma   90.00
#
_symmetry.space_group_name_H-M   'P 1'
#
loop_
_entity.id
_entity.type
_entity.pdbx_description
1 polymer ?
#
loop_
_entity_poly.entity_id
_entity_poly.type
_entity_poly.pdbx_seq_one_letter_code
_entity_poly.pdbx_strand_id
1 'polypeptide(L)'
;MKELVVLRAFFGTIFVLFIPGFAWSFMFFRKDEIDWIERIALSFGLSIALVPLTIFWLNYLFKVKINAFNCSIAIFVLIFIPIIYLLLKKTISHSKNASKKNKVANGKGLPFPKNS
;
A
#
# COMPACT_ATOMS: atom_id res chain seq x y z
N MET A 1 25.76 -6.14 -24.76
CA MET A 1 25.20 -4.94 -24.10
C MET A 1 23.67 -4.84 -24.17
N LYS A 2 22.98 -5.38 -25.19
CA LYS A 2 21.50 -5.30 -25.31
C LYS A 2 20.73 -6.22 -24.34
N GLU A 3 21.22 -7.44 -24.10
CA GLU A 3 20.58 -8.41 -23.20
C GLU A 3 20.36 -7.90 -21.76
N LEU A 4 21.35 -7.18 -21.21
CA LEU A 4 21.26 -6.63 -19.86
C LEU A 4 20.21 -5.51 -19.75
N VAL A 5 19.99 -4.75 -20.83
CA VAL A 5 18.99 -3.68 -20.88
C VAL A 5 17.58 -4.27 -20.94
N VAL A 6 17.39 -5.33 -21.72
CA VAL A 6 16.10 -6.04 -21.83
C VAL A 6 15.74 -6.69 -20.50
N LEU A 7 16.68 -7.40 -19.86
CA LEU A 7 16.44 -8.03 -18.56
C LEU A 7 16.09 -7.00 -17.48
N ARG A 8 16.82 -5.88 -17.43
CA ARG A 8 16.53 -4.76 -16.52
C ARG A 8 15.18 -4.13 -16.79
N ALA A 9 14.84 -3.89 -18.05
CA ALA A 9 13.56 -3.31 -18.44
C ALA A 9 12.40 -4.24 -18.10
N PHE A 10 12.56 -5.54 -18.33
CA PHE A 10 11.54 -6.55 -18.01
C PHE A 10 11.27 -6.63 -16.50
N PHE A 11 12.32 -6.84 -15.71
CA PHE A 11 12.21 -6.87 -14.24
C PHE A 11 11.73 -5.52 -13.69
N GLY A 12 12.26 -4.41 -14.20
CA GLY A 12 11.86 -3.07 -13.80
C GLY A 12 10.39 -2.81 -14.09
N THR A 13 9.88 -3.23 -15.25
CA THR A 13 8.47 -3.07 -15.62
C THR A 13 7.58 -3.94 -14.75
N ILE A 14 7.93 -5.22 -14.54
CA ILE A 14 7.20 -6.10 -13.63
C ILE A 14 7.17 -5.51 -12.22
N PHE A 15 8.28 -5.00 -11.72
CA PHE A 15 8.36 -4.43 -10.38
C PHE A 15 7.54 -3.14 -10.27
N VAL A 16 7.68 -2.25 -11.25
CA VAL A 16 6.96 -0.97 -11.32
C VAL A 16 5.44 -1.13 -11.51
N LEU A 17 5.00 -2.15 -12.25
CA LEU A 17 3.57 -2.43 -12.43
C LEU A 17 3.00 -3.22 -11.24
N PHE A 18 3.73 -4.21 -10.73
CA PHE A 18 3.21 -5.09 -9.69
C PHE A 18 3.13 -4.41 -8.32
N ILE A 19 4.12 -3.58 -7.94
CA ILE A 19 4.13 -2.91 -6.63
C ILE A 19 2.90 -2.03 -6.36
N PRO A 20 2.53 -1.07 -7.22
CA PRO A 20 1.40 -0.19 -6.95
C PRO A 20 0.08 -0.97 -6.84
N GLY A 21 -0.14 -1.94 -7.73
CA GLY A 21 -1.32 -2.81 -7.70
C GLY A 21 -1.37 -3.70 -6.45
N PHE A 22 -0.23 -4.28 -6.06
CA PHE A 22 -0.13 -5.11 -4.87
C PHE A 22 -0.34 -4.30 -3.58
N ALA A 23 0.23 -3.09 -3.48
CA ALA A 23 0.05 -2.22 -2.31
C ALA A 23 -1.42 -1.80 -2.12
N TRP A 24 -2.12 -1.49 -3.22
CA TRP A 24 -3.55 -1.16 -3.18
C TRP A 24 -4.44 -2.38 -2.90
N SER A 25 -4.05 -3.57 -3.34
CA SER A 25 -4.74 -4.83 -3.00
C SER A 25 -4.90 -4.99 -1.48
N PHE A 26 -3.88 -4.66 -0.67
CA PHE A 26 -3.99 -4.68 0.80
C PHE A 26 -4.87 -3.58 1.38
N MET A 27 -5.01 -2.45 0.66
CA MET A 27 -5.82 -1.33 1.13
C MET A 27 -7.30 -1.57 0.87
N PHE A 28 -7.65 -2.06 -0.32
CA PHE A 28 -9.04 -2.30 -0.72
C PHE A 28 -9.61 -3.60 -0.14
N PHE A 29 -8.80 -4.64 0.02
CA PHE A 29 -9.29 -5.94 0.41
C PHE A 29 -8.56 -6.53 1.62
N ARG A 30 -9.34 -7.07 2.56
CA ARG A 30 -8.83 -7.73 3.76
C ARG A 30 -8.33 -9.13 3.40
N LYS A 31 -7.28 -9.59 4.09
CA LYS A 31 -6.65 -10.91 3.88
C LYS A 31 -7.62 -12.09 4.09
N ASP A 32 -8.71 -11.80 4.77
CA ASP A 32 -9.68 -12.74 5.30
C ASP A 32 -10.76 -13.09 4.26
N GLU A 33 -10.85 -12.33 3.15
CA GLU A 33 -11.95 -12.44 2.17
C GLU A 33 -11.49 -12.88 0.77
N ILE A 34 -10.18 -12.97 0.51
CA ILE A 34 -9.64 -13.19 -0.84
C ILE A 34 -8.59 -14.30 -0.87
N ASP A 35 -8.77 -15.26 -1.77
CA ASP A 35 -7.84 -16.37 -1.98
C ASP A 35 -6.55 -15.90 -2.67
N TRP A 36 -5.48 -16.71 -2.63
CA TRP A 36 -4.18 -16.34 -3.20
C TRP A 36 -4.24 -16.06 -4.72
N ILE A 37 -5.04 -16.81 -5.47
CA ILE A 37 -5.23 -16.61 -6.91
C ILE A 37 -5.96 -15.30 -7.19
N GLU A 38 -7.04 -15.01 -6.47
CA GLU A 38 -7.79 -13.77 -6.61
C GLU A 38 -6.90 -12.57 -6.28
N ARG A 39 -6.07 -12.67 -5.24
CA ARG A 39 -5.12 -11.62 -4.86
C ARG A 39 -4.12 -11.29 -5.97
N ILE A 40 -3.64 -12.31 -6.68
CA ILE A 40 -2.75 -12.14 -7.83
C ILE A 40 -3.52 -11.47 -8.98
N ALA A 41 -4.68 -12.01 -9.36
CA ALA A 41 -5.51 -11.48 -10.43
C ALA A 41 -5.89 -10.01 -10.18
N LEU A 42 -6.24 -9.69 -8.94
CA LEU A 42 -6.64 -8.36 -8.51
C LEU A 42 -5.46 -7.39 -8.51
N SER A 43 -4.25 -7.83 -8.14
CA SER A 43 -3.05 -7.01 -8.25
C SER A 43 -2.72 -6.66 -9.71
N PHE A 44 -2.87 -7.63 -10.62
CA PHE A 44 -2.68 -7.41 -12.06
C PHE A 44 -3.75 -6.47 -12.64
N GLY A 45 -5.03 -6.74 -12.37
CA GLY A 45 -6.14 -5.91 -12.83
C GLY A 45 -6.04 -4.47 -12.31
N LEU A 46 -5.67 -4.31 -11.04
CA LEU A 46 -5.54 -3.00 -10.41
C LEU A 46 -4.35 -2.22 -10.96
N SER A 47 -3.23 -2.86 -11.29
CA SER A 47 -2.13 -2.19 -12.00
C SER A 47 -2.53 -1.75 -13.41
N ILE A 48 -3.16 -2.65 -14.17
CA ILE A 48 -3.58 -2.38 -15.56
C ILE A 48 -4.63 -1.27 -15.59
N ALA A 49 -5.47 -1.16 -14.56
CA ALA A 49 -6.39 -0.05 -14.42
C ALA A 49 -5.67 1.23 -13.97
N LEU A 50 -4.94 1.18 -12.84
CA LEU A 50 -4.38 2.38 -12.20
C LEU A 50 -3.32 3.08 -13.05
N VAL A 51 -2.41 2.36 -13.69
CA VAL A 51 -1.29 2.97 -14.40
C VAL A 51 -1.78 3.78 -15.61
N PRO A 52 -2.53 3.20 -16.56
CA PRO A 52 -3.09 3.95 -17.69
C PRO A 52 -4.09 5.01 -17.22
N LEU A 53 -4.95 4.71 -16.24
CA LEU A 53 -5.95 5.67 -15.77
C LEU A 53 -5.31 6.91 -15.14
N THR A 54 -4.23 6.74 -14.38
CA THR A 54 -3.50 7.86 -13.77
C THR A 54 -2.81 8.71 -14.84
N ILE A 55 -2.16 8.06 -15.83
CA ILE A 55 -1.53 8.77 -16.95
C ILE A 55 -2.57 9.49 -17.80
N PHE A 56 -3.72 8.84 -18.04
CA PHE A 56 -4.85 9.42 -18.76
C PHE A 56 -5.42 10.63 -18.02
N TRP A 57 -5.69 10.53 -16.72
CA TRP A 57 -6.15 11.65 -15.90
C TRP A 57 -5.15 12.80 -15.87
N LEU A 58 -3.85 12.49 -15.76
CA LEU A 58 -2.81 13.50 -15.78
C LEU A 58 -2.77 14.24 -17.13
N ASN A 59 -2.98 13.53 -18.23
CA ASN A 59 -3.05 14.14 -19.54
C ASN A 59 -4.37 14.90 -19.76
N TYR A 60 -5.50 14.35 -19.33
CA TYR A 60 -6.82 14.90 -19.58
C TYR A 60 -7.11 16.17 -18.75
N LEU A 61 -6.82 16.14 -17.44
CA LEU A 61 -7.11 17.25 -16.54
C LEU A 61 -6.08 18.36 -16.63
N PHE A 62 -4.80 18.01 -16.64
CA PHE A 62 -3.72 19.00 -16.58
C PHE A 62 -3.20 19.40 -17.97
N LYS A 63 -3.68 18.78 -19.06
CA LYS A 63 -3.17 18.95 -20.44
C LYS A 63 -1.65 18.82 -20.54
N VAL A 64 -1.05 18.09 -19.60
CA VAL A 64 0.40 17.91 -19.53
C VAL A 64 0.82 16.93 -20.63
N LYS A 65 1.92 17.24 -21.31
CA LYS A 65 2.51 16.35 -22.31
C LYS A 65 2.88 15.02 -21.64
N ILE A 66 2.42 13.90 -22.21
CA ILE A 66 2.81 12.56 -21.78
C ILE A 66 4.25 12.36 -22.22
N ASN A 67 5.18 12.62 -21.29
CA ASN A 67 6.59 12.33 -21.46
C ASN A 67 7.00 11.28 -20.43
N ALA A 68 8.07 10.52 -20.72
CA ALA A 68 8.55 9.45 -19.85
C ALA A 68 8.79 9.95 -18.42
N PHE A 69 9.30 11.19 -18.28
CA PHE A 69 9.52 11.84 -16.98
C PHE A 69 8.24 11.99 -16.15
N ASN A 70 7.14 12.46 -16.77
CA ASN A 70 5.87 12.68 -16.08
C ASN A 70 5.21 11.35 -15.69
N CYS A 71 5.30 10.34 -16.57
CA CYS A 71 4.83 9.00 -16.26
C CYS A 71 5.57 8.41 -15.06
N SER A 72 6.90 8.54 -14.99
CA SER A 72 7.68 8.06 -13.85
C SER A 72 7.24 8.72 -12.54
N ILE A 73 7.02 10.04 -12.53
CA ILE A 73 6.56 10.77 -11.34
C ILE A 73 5.16 10.31 -10.90
N ALA A 74 4.25 10.12 -11.85
CA ALA A 74 2.88 9.67 -11.56
C ALA A 74 2.87 8.27 -10.91
N ILE A 75 3.69 7.36 -11.45
CA ILE A 75 3.89 6.02 -10.91
C ILE A 75 4.46 6.07 -9.49
N PHE A 76 5.46 6.93 -9.25
CA PHE A 76 6.03 7.12 -7.92
C PHE A 76 4.96 7.55 -6.92
N VAL A 77 4.13 8.54 -7.26
CA VAL A 77 3.03 9.02 -6.39
C VAL A 77 2.04 7.89 -6.09
N LEU A 78 1.65 7.12 -7.11
CA LEU A 78 0.78 5.94 -6.99
C LEU A 78 1.27 4.91 -5.96
N ILE A 79 2.59 4.70 -5.90
CA ILE A 79 3.24 3.76 -4.97
C ILE A 79 3.31 4.37 -3.55
N PHE A 80 3.62 5.67 -3.43
CA PHE A 80 3.78 6.31 -2.13
C PHE A 80 2.48 6.45 -1.34
N ILE A 81 1.35 6.72 -2.01
CA ILE A 81 0.02 6.89 -1.36
C ILE A 81 -0.34 5.71 -0.42
N PRO A 82 -0.40 4.44 -0.90
CA PRO A 82 -0.76 3.30 -0.06
C PRO A 82 0.29 3.03 1.01
N ILE A 83 1.58 3.25 0.72
CA ILE A 83 2.68 3.06 1.68
C ILE A 83 2.52 4.02 2.86
N ILE A 84 2.32 5.30 2.60
CA ILE A 84 2.12 6.33 3.63
C ILE A 84 0.89 5.99 4.47
N TYR A 85 -0.22 5.61 3.83
CA TYR A 85 -1.44 5.21 4.53
C TYR A 85 -1.22 4.02 5.48
N LEU A 86 -0.49 2.99 5.03
CA LEU A 86 -0.15 1.83 5.86
C LEU A 86 0.78 2.19 7.03
N LEU A 87 1.75 3.07 6.82
CA LEU A 87 2.66 3.55 7.88
C LEU A 87 1.93 4.39 8.94
N LEU A 88 1.02 5.27 8.52
CA LEU A 88 0.15 6.04 9.42
C LEU A 88 -0.76 5.12 10.24
N LYS A 89 -1.42 4.16 9.57
CA LYS A 89 -2.28 3.18 10.25
C LYS A 89 -1.51 2.32 11.25
N LYS A 90 -0.28 1.92 10.92
CA LYS A 90 0.60 1.14 11.82
C LYS A 90 0.95 1.92 13.08
N THR A 91 1.25 3.22 12.95
CA THR A 91 1.60 4.09 14.08
C THR A 91 0.40 4.30 15.03
N ILE A 92 -0.80 4.52 14.49
CA ILE A 92 -2.02 4.72 15.29
C ILE A 92 -2.44 3.42 16.01
N SER A 93 -2.24 2.26 15.36
CA SER A 93 -2.55 0.95 15.94
C SER A 93 -1.69 0.62 17.18
N HIS A 94 -0.42 1.02 17.17
CA HIS A 94 0.47 0.79 18.30
C HIS A 94 0.03 1.57 19.57
N SER A 95 -0.55 2.76 19.39
CA SER A 95 -1.11 3.58 20.47
C SER A 95 -2.37 2.95 21.09
N LYS A 96 -3.27 2.37 20.28
CA LYS A 96 -4.49 1.71 20.80
C LYS A 96 -4.19 0.46 21.63
N ASN A 97 -3.18 -0.33 21.25
CA ASN A 97 -2.80 -1.53 22.00
C ASN A 97 -2.17 -1.20 23.37
N ALA A 98 -1.37 -0.13 23.45
CA ALA A 98 -0.84 0.36 24.72
C ALA A 98 -1.95 0.88 25.65
N SER A 99 -2.94 1.59 25.10
CA SER A 99 -4.08 2.11 25.87
C SER A 99 -5.03 0.99 26.35
N LYS A 100 -5.26 -0.05 25.54
CA LYS A 100 -6.07 -1.22 25.93
C LYS A 100 -5.39 -2.06 27.03
N LYS A 101 -4.06 -2.24 26.96
CA LYS A 101 -3.29 -2.92 28.02
C LYS A 101 -3.34 -2.16 29.35
N ASN A 102 -3.27 -0.82 29.30
CA ASN A 102 -3.35 0.03 30.50
C ASN A 102 -4.75 -0.02 31.16
N LYS A 103 -5.84 0.02 30.36
CA LYS A 103 -7.20 -0.13 30.90
C LYS A 103 -7.46 -1.51 31.52
N VAL A 104 -6.91 -2.59 30.96
CA VAL A 104 -7.07 -3.95 31.51
C VAL A 104 -6.22 -4.14 32.79
N ALA A 105 -5.09 -3.46 32.91
CA ALA A 105 -4.29 -3.46 34.15
C ALA A 105 -4.94 -2.62 35.27
N ASN A 106 -5.57 -1.50 34.93
CA ASN A 106 -6.23 -0.61 35.89
C ASN A 106 -7.65 -1.09 36.29
N GLY A 107 -8.33 -1.87 35.42
CA GLY A 107 -9.63 -2.49 35.71
C GLY A 107 -9.58 -3.77 36.55
N LYS A 108 -8.39 -4.30 36.84
CA LYS A 108 -8.19 -5.39 37.80
C LYS A 108 -7.78 -4.76 39.11
N GLY A 109 -8.76 -4.51 39.98
CA GLY A 109 -8.54 -3.92 41.30
C GLY A 109 -7.40 -4.63 42.02
N LEU A 110 -6.38 -3.87 42.42
CA LEU A 110 -5.38 -4.38 43.35
C LEU A 110 -6.11 -4.81 44.63
N PRO A 111 -5.92 -6.05 45.11
CA PRO A 111 -6.35 -6.37 46.46
C PRO A 111 -5.56 -5.49 47.41
N PHE A 112 -6.25 -4.57 48.09
CA PHE A 112 -5.67 -3.80 49.17
C PHE A 112 -5.16 -4.78 50.23
N PRO A 113 -3.91 -4.62 50.72
CA PRO A 113 -3.43 -5.43 51.82
C PRO A 113 -4.36 -5.19 53.03
N LYS A 114 -5.01 -6.26 53.49
CA LYS A 114 -5.76 -6.25 54.74
C LYS A 114 -4.76 -6.04 55.87
N ASN A 115 -4.73 -4.82 56.37
CA ASN A 115 -4.16 -4.47 57.66
C ASN A 115 -4.93 -5.24 58.75
N SER A 116 -4.22 -6.12 59.44
CA SER A 116 -4.64 -6.92 60.60
C SER A 116 -4.36 -6.18 61.89
#